data_AF-A0A067MWS8-F1
#
_entry.id   AF-A0A067MWS8-F1
#
_cell.length_a   1.000
_cell.length_b   1.000
_cell.length_c   1.000
_cell.angle_alpha   90.00
_cell.angle_beta   90.00
_cell.angle_gamma   90.00
#
_symmetry.space_group_name_H-M   'P 1'
#
loop_
_entity.id
_entity.type
_entity.pdbx_description
1 polymer ?
#
loop_
_entity_poly.entity_id
_entity_poly.type
_entity_poly.pdbx_seq_one_letter_code
_entity_poly.pdbx_strand_id
1 'polypeptide(L)'
;MSMPTTVWPPIFAGGALLFAANYTLTVPRRSAARLRVLISIPATYAFWYALVGPHEHTSRLVQILPTATAMYGIMRVIETRIVSVWGESPPRWVVRGKVAPLPASVSGRLAYSLDLLTSLRGTSWFKDT
;
A
#
# COMPACT_ATOMS: atom_id res chain seq x y z
N MET A 1 17.44 -24.46 -0.98
CA MET A 1 17.69 -23.00 -1.11
C MET A 1 16.67 -22.29 -0.23
N SER A 2 17.07 -21.74 0.91
CA SER A 2 16.15 -21.12 1.88
C SER A 2 15.95 -19.63 1.60
N MET A 3 14.72 -19.14 1.74
CA MET A 3 14.44 -17.70 1.70
C MET A 3 14.94 -17.04 2.99
N PRO A 4 15.55 -15.83 2.90
CA PRO A 4 15.85 -15.01 4.07
C PRO A 4 14.57 -14.76 4.86
N THR A 5 14.44 -15.35 6.05
CA THR A 5 13.21 -15.20 6.86
C THR A 5 13.13 -13.82 7.51
N THR A 6 14.27 -13.15 7.70
CA THR A 6 14.39 -11.84 8.35
C THR A 6 13.83 -10.68 7.54
N VAL A 7 13.65 -10.84 6.21
CA VAL A 7 13.15 -9.78 5.32
C VAL A 7 11.63 -9.68 5.33
N TRP A 8 10.93 -10.74 5.73
CA TRP A 8 9.46 -10.79 5.67
C TRP A 8 8.76 -9.97 6.75
N PRO A 9 9.19 -9.98 8.03
CA PRO A 9 8.57 -9.13 9.05
C PRO A 9 8.46 -7.65 8.67
N PRO A 10 9.51 -6.97 8.17
CA PRO A 10 9.38 -5.58 7.74
C PRO A 10 8.49 -5.40 6.51
N ILE A 11 8.44 -6.36 5.58
CA ILE A 11 7.49 -6.33 4.44
C ILE A 11 6.04 -6.41 4.94
N PHE A 12 5.73 -7.33 5.85
CA PHE A 12 4.38 -7.46 6.41
C PHE A 12 3.99 -6.26 7.25
N ALA A 13 4.91 -5.71 8.05
CA ALA A 13 4.69 -4.48 8.79
C ALA A 13 4.41 -3.30 7.85
N GLY A 14 5.22 -3.13 6.81
CA GLY A 14 5.02 -2.12 5.78
C GLY A 14 3.67 -2.28 5.07
N GLY A 15 3.31 -3.51 4.70
CA GLY A 15 2.03 -3.84 4.07
C GLY A 15 0.83 -3.53 4.97
N ALA A 16 0.90 -3.89 6.25
CA ALA A 16 -0.16 -3.61 7.22
C ALA A 16 -0.33 -2.10 7.47
N LEU A 17 0.78 -1.36 7.57
CA LEU A 17 0.74 0.10 7.72
C LEU A 17 0.21 0.78 6.45
N LEU A 18 0.62 0.31 5.27
CA LEU A 18 0.11 0.79 3.99
C LEU A 18 -1.40 0.52 3.85
N PHE A 19 -1.86 -0.67 4.25
CA PHE A 19 -3.27 -1.02 4.30
C PHE A 19 -4.05 -0.11 5.26
N ALA A 20 -3.56 0.09 6.48
CA ALA A 20 -4.17 0.99 7.45
C ALA A 20 -4.24 2.43 6.91
N ALA A 21 -3.18 2.89 6.26
CA ALA A 21 -3.19 4.17 5.59
C ALA A 21 -4.19 4.20 4.42
N ASN A 22 -4.37 3.12 3.66
CA ASN A 22 -5.36 3.06 2.57
C ASN A 22 -6.78 3.18 3.13
N TYR A 23 -7.03 2.57 4.27
CA TYR A 23 -8.29 2.69 4.97
C TYR A 23 -8.64 4.16 5.29
N THR A 24 -7.65 4.95 5.72
CA THR A 24 -7.87 6.38 5.99
C THR A 24 -8.24 7.20 4.74
N LEU A 25 -8.04 6.71 3.50
CA LEU A 25 -8.52 7.37 2.27
C LEU A 25 -10.04 7.43 2.20
N THR A 26 -10.69 6.41 2.72
CA THR A 26 -12.16 6.25 2.67
C THR A 26 -12.89 7.00 3.78
N VAL A 27 -12.15 7.61 4.72
CA VAL A 27 -12.71 8.34 5.85
C VAL A 27 -12.68 9.85 5.55
N PRO A 28 -13.84 10.51 5.38
CA PRO A 28 -13.91 11.93 5.03
C PRO A 28 -13.70 12.82 6.27
N ARG A 29 -12.54 12.72 6.92
CA ARG A 29 -12.16 13.53 8.09
C ARG A 29 -10.76 14.10 7.91
N ARG A 30 -10.57 15.39 8.24
CA ARG A 30 -9.24 16.06 8.19
C ARG A 30 -8.20 15.35 9.06
N SER A 31 -8.60 14.81 10.21
CA SER A 31 -7.73 14.02 11.08
C SER A 31 -7.24 12.73 10.43
N ALA A 32 -8.06 12.09 9.58
CA ALA A 32 -7.67 10.89 8.85
C ALA A 32 -6.58 11.19 7.81
N ALA A 33 -6.62 12.37 7.17
CA ALA A 33 -5.57 12.82 6.26
C ALA A 33 -4.23 13.04 6.98
N ARG A 34 -4.22 13.58 8.21
CA ARG A 34 -2.99 13.71 9.01
C ARG A 34 -2.47 12.35 9.45
N LEU A 35 -3.36 11.49 9.96
CA LEU A 35 -3.01 10.13 10.39
C LEU A 35 -2.40 9.33 9.23
N ARG A 36 -2.92 9.49 8.02
CA ARG A 36 -2.38 8.89 6.81
C ARG A 36 -0.92 9.24 6.57
N VAL A 37 -0.57 10.53 6.67
CA VAL A 37 0.81 11.01 6.50
C VAL A 37 1.69 10.44 7.62
N LEU A 38 1.20 10.46 8.86
CA LEU A 38 1.94 9.92 10.00
C LEU A 38 2.21 8.41 9.86
N ILE A 39 1.26 7.62 9.35
CA ILE A 39 1.43 6.17 9.12
C ILE A 39 2.35 5.89 7.91
N SER A 40 2.37 6.79 6.92
CA SER A 40 3.18 6.59 5.71
C SER A 40 4.69 6.64 5.96
N ILE A 41 5.14 7.36 7.00
CA ILE A 41 6.54 7.45 7.41
C ILE A 41 7.07 6.08 7.90
N PRO A 42 6.48 5.43 8.92
CA PRO A 42 6.92 4.10 9.35
C PRO A 42 6.67 3.03 8.30
N ALA A 43 5.64 3.16 7.44
CA ALA A 43 5.43 2.23 6.32
C ALA A 43 6.62 2.28 5.34
N THR A 44 7.03 3.49 4.94
CA THR A 44 8.21 3.69 4.09
C THR A 44 9.47 3.14 4.75
N TYR A 45 9.66 3.42 6.04
CA TYR A 45 10.82 2.91 6.78
C TYR A 45 10.85 1.39 6.82
N ALA A 46 9.72 0.73 7.07
CA ALA A 46 9.63 -0.72 7.09
C ALA A 46 9.99 -1.34 5.73
N PHE A 47 9.46 -0.80 4.63
CA PHE A 47 9.85 -1.26 3.29
C PHE A 47 11.31 -0.93 2.94
N TRP A 48 11.81 0.23 3.34
CA TRP A 48 13.22 0.58 3.15
C TRP A 48 14.14 -0.37 3.93
N TYR A 49 13.80 -0.69 5.17
CA TYR A 49 14.54 -1.66 5.98
C TYR A 49 14.52 -3.05 5.35
N ALA A 50 13.38 -3.49 4.79
CA ALA A 50 13.32 -4.73 4.00
C ALA A 50 14.21 -4.72 2.75
N LEU A 51 14.44 -3.53 2.17
CA LEU A 51 15.20 -3.36 0.93
C LEU A 51 16.71 -3.32 1.16
N VAL A 52 17.18 -2.59 2.18
CA VAL A 52 18.61 -2.31 2.40
C VAL A 52 19.12 -2.69 3.80
N GLY A 53 18.25 -3.23 4.66
CA GLY A 53 18.61 -3.66 5.99
C GLY A 53 19.60 -4.84 5.98
N PRO A 54 20.29 -5.07 7.11
CA PRO A 54 21.26 -6.15 7.24
C PRO A 54 20.54 -7.51 7.36
N HIS A 55 20.05 -8.01 6.23
CA HIS A 55 19.39 -9.30 6.12
C HIS A 55 20.38 -10.35 5.61
N GLU A 56 20.39 -11.52 6.24
CA GLU A 56 21.22 -12.62 5.79
C GLU A 56 20.70 -13.15 4.46
N HIS A 57 21.49 -13.01 3.39
CA HIS A 57 21.07 -13.42 2.07
C HIS A 57 21.91 -14.57 1.53
N THR A 58 21.30 -15.75 1.45
CA THR A 58 21.94 -16.97 0.92
C THR A 58 22.21 -16.89 -0.59
N SER A 59 21.47 -16.06 -1.35
CA SER A 59 21.64 -15.90 -2.80
C SER A 59 21.00 -14.61 -3.33
N ARG A 60 21.61 -13.99 -4.35
CA ARG A 60 21.08 -12.79 -5.04
C ARG A 60 19.76 -13.07 -5.78
N LEU A 61 19.57 -14.27 -6.32
CA LEU A 61 18.32 -14.62 -7.03
C LEU A 61 17.11 -14.67 -6.09
N VAL A 62 17.32 -15.11 -4.85
CA VAL A 62 16.25 -15.24 -3.84
C VAL A 62 15.86 -13.88 -3.26
N GLN A 63 16.69 -12.85 -3.45
CA GLN A 63 16.39 -11.48 -3.03
C GLN A 63 15.44 -10.74 -3.98
N ILE A 64 15.29 -11.17 -5.23
CA ILE A 64 14.53 -10.43 -6.25
C ILE A 64 13.09 -10.18 -5.80
N LEU A 65 12.42 -11.20 -5.26
CA LEU A 65 11.01 -11.09 -4.86
C LEU A 65 10.80 -10.15 -3.66
N PRO A 66 11.51 -10.29 -2.52
CA PRO A 66 11.44 -9.33 -1.41
C PRO A 66 11.77 -7.90 -1.83
N THR A 67 12.84 -7.71 -2.61
CA THR A 67 13.27 -6.39 -3.11
C THR A 67 12.22 -5.75 -4.00
N ALA A 68 11.67 -6.48 -4.97
CA ALA A 68 10.60 -5.99 -5.83
C ALA A 68 9.35 -5.64 -5.02
N THR A 69 9.00 -6.46 -4.03
CA THR A 69 7.85 -6.23 -3.14
C THR A 69 8.05 -4.97 -2.28
N ALA A 70 9.24 -4.80 -1.70
CA ALA A 70 9.58 -3.63 -0.90
C ALA A 70 9.59 -2.34 -1.74
N MET A 71 10.18 -2.37 -2.95
CA MET A 71 10.16 -1.25 -3.89
C MET A 71 8.72 -0.90 -4.31
N TYR A 72 7.91 -1.91 -4.63
CA TYR A 72 6.49 -1.70 -4.94
C TYR A 72 5.75 -1.06 -3.74
N GLY A 73 6.01 -1.54 -2.52
CA GLY A 73 5.46 -0.95 -1.30
C GLY A 73 5.79 0.54 -1.15
N ILE A 74 7.07 0.93 -1.36
CA ILE A 74 7.50 2.34 -1.34
C ILE A 74 6.77 3.15 -2.43
N MET A 75 6.69 2.63 -3.66
CA MET A 75 5.96 3.28 -4.75
C MET A 75 4.48 3.50 -4.39
N ARG A 76 3.81 2.50 -3.80
CA ARG A 76 2.41 2.63 -3.36
C ARG A 76 2.24 3.63 -2.23
N VAL A 77 3.20 3.72 -1.30
CA VAL A 77 3.20 4.79 -0.30
C VAL A 77 3.31 6.16 -0.97
N ILE A 78 4.17 6.34 -1.97
CA ILE A 78 4.29 7.62 -2.68
C ILE A 78 3.00 7.96 -3.44
N GLU A 79 2.45 7.03 -4.22
CA GLU A 79 1.26 7.21 -5.04
C GLU A 79 0.01 7.55 -4.20
N THR A 80 -0.26 6.77 -3.14
CA THR A 80 -1.48 6.92 -2.35
C THR A 80 -1.44 8.07 -1.34
N ARG A 81 -0.29 8.76 -1.22
CA ARG A 81 -0.04 9.75 -0.16
C ARG A 81 0.48 11.06 -0.71
N ILE A 82 1.64 11.05 -1.36
CA ILE A 82 2.29 12.27 -1.86
C ILE A 82 1.47 12.79 -3.05
N VAL A 83 1.18 11.95 -4.03
CA VAL A 83 0.35 12.36 -5.18
C VAL A 83 -1.07 12.73 -4.75
N SER A 84 -1.61 12.07 -3.71
CA SER A 84 -2.95 12.40 -3.18
C SER A 84 -3.05 13.76 -2.47
N VAL A 85 -1.91 14.34 -2.04
CA VAL A 85 -1.89 15.69 -1.45
C VAL A 85 -1.95 16.78 -2.53
N TRP A 86 -1.43 16.48 -3.72
CA TRP A 86 -1.33 17.43 -4.84
C TRP A 86 -2.35 17.19 -5.97
N GLY A 87 -2.98 16.01 -6.02
CA GLY A 87 -4.00 15.65 -7.01
C GLY A 87 -5.43 15.83 -6.51
N GLU A 88 -6.33 16.23 -7.40
CA GLU A 88 -7.72 16.63 -7.08
C GLU A 88 -8.63 15.51 -6.52
N SER A 89 -8.22 14.24 -6.53
CA SER A 89 -9.07 13.14 -6.06
C SER A 89 -8.28 11.89 -5.64
N PRO A 90 -8.66 11.20 -4.55
CA PRO A 90 -8.11 9.88 -4.25
C PRO A 90 -8.46 8.89 -5.39
N PRO A 91 -7.71 7.78 -5.54
CA PRO A 91 -8.04 6.74 -6.51
C PRO A 91 -9.49 6.29 -6.34
N ARG A 92 -10.24 6.06 -7.40
CA ARG A 92 -11.63 5.59 -7.30
C ARG A 92 -11.84 4.38 -8.19
N TRP A 93 -12.71 3.50 -7.72
CA TRP A 93 -13.24 2.41 -8.53
C TRP A 93 -14.00 2.96 -9.73
N VAL A 94 -13.87 2.32 -10.88
CA VAL A 94 -14.60 2.54 -12.13
C VAL A 94 -15.49 1.33 -12.42
N VAL A 95 -16.70 1.36 -11.89
CA VAL A 95 -17.71 0.33 -12.11
C VAL A 95 -18.40 0.59 -13.46
N ARG A 96 -18.19 -0.29 -14.44
CA ARG A 96 -18.85 -0.20 -15.77
C ARG A 96 -18.68 1.17 -16.45
N GLY A 97 -17.46 1.70 -16.40
CA GLY A 97 -17.13 3.01 -16.98
C GLY A 97 -17.57 4.21 -16.15
N LYS A 98 -18.19 4.00 -14.98
CA LYS A 98 -18.59 5.09 -14.06
C LYS A 98 -17.73 5.08 -12.81
N VAL A 99 -17.23 6.26 -12.44
CA VAL A 99 -16.48 6.46 -11.20
C VAL A 99 -17.41 6.24 -10.00
N ALA A 100 -17.14 5.22 -9.21
CA ALA A 100 -17.88 4.90 -8.00
C ALA A 100 -17.53 5.87 -6.86
N PRO A 101 -18.48 6.15 -5.94
CA PRO A 101 -18.18 6.89 -4.73
C PRO A 101 -17.26 6.06 -3.81
N LEU A 102 -16.59 6.74 -2.88
CA LEU A 102 -15.84 6.05 -1.82
C LEU A 102 -16.79 5.20 -0.98
N PRO A 103 -16.36 4.00 -0.55
CA PRO A 103 -17.22 3.11 0.23
C PRO A 103 -17.53 3.70 1.61
N ALA A 104 -18.81 3.66 1.98
CA ALA A 104 -19.27 4.09 3.30
C ALA A 104 -19.25 2.96 4.34
N SER A 105 -19.45 1.71 3.91
CA SER A 105 -19.48 0.53 4.78
C SER A 105 -18.08 0.10 5.21
N VAL A 106 -17.95 -0.44 6.42
CA VAL A 106 -16.65 -0.94 6.93
C VAL A 106 -16.06 -2.00 6.01
N SER A 107 -16.87 -2.96 5.56
CA SER A 107 -16.44 -4.01 4.64
C SER A 107 -15.97 -3.46 3.29
N GLY A 108 -16.70 -2.49 2.73
CA GLY A 108 -16.31 -1.83 1.49
C GLY A 108 -14.99 -1.08 1.62
N ARG A 109 -14.75 -0.43 2.76
CA ARG A 109 -13.48 0.25 3.05
C ARG A 109 -12.31 -0.72 3.17
N LEU A 110 -12.50 -1.88 3.80
CA LEU A 110 -11.50 -2.92 3.89
C LEU A 110 -11.17 -3.50 2.50
N ALA A 111 -12.20 -3.82 1.70
CA ALA A 111 -12.03 -4.31 0.34
C ALA A 111 -11.29 -3.29 -0.55
N TYR A 112 -11.70 -2.03 -0.51
CA TYR A 112 -11.03 -0.94 -1.21
C TYR A 112 -9.58 -0.75 -0.76
N SER A 113 -9.30 -0.90 0.53
CA SER A 113 -7.94 -0.76 1.06
C SER A 113 -7.02 -1.90 0.61
N LEU A 114 -7.56 -3.11 0.51
CA LEU A 114 -6.87 -4.29 0.02
C LEU A 114 -6.64 -4.20 -1.48
N ASP A 115 -7.65 -3.78 -2.23
CA ASP A 115 -7.54 -3.59 -3.67
C ASP A 115 -6.53 -2.51 -4.03
N LEU A 116 -6.51 -1.40 -3.29
CA LEU A 116 -5.43 -0.40 -3.41
C LEU A 116 -4.08 -0.91 -2.91
N LEU A 117 -4.00 -1.96 -2.11
CA LEU A 117 -2.72 -2.54 -1.76
C LEU A 117 -2.11 -3.30 -2.94
N THR A 118 -2.94 -3.90 -3.78
CA THR A 118 -2.51 -4.86 -4.82
C THR A 118 -2.74 -4.39 -6.27
N SER A 119 -3.47 -3.30 -6.50
CA SER A 119 -3.76 -2.77 -7.83
C SER A 119 -2.59 -1.95 -8.40
N LEU A 120 -2.40 -2.04 -9.71
CA LEU A 120 -1.53 -1.16 -10.49
C LEU A 120 -2.39 -0.03 -11.08
N ARG A 121 -2.09 1.23 -10.76
CA ARG A 121 -2.75 2.40 -11.38
C ARG A 121 -4.29 2.42 -11.31
N GLY A 122 -4.88 1.82 -10.27
CA GLY A 122 -6.34 1.86 -10.05
C GLY A 122 -7.15 0.86 -10.88
N THR A 123 -6.52 -0.10 -11.58
CA THR A 123 -7.24 -1.27 -12.10
C THR A 123 -7.55 -2.20 -10.95
N SER A 124 -8.82 -2.24 -10.54
CA SER A 124 -9.27 -3.10 -9.45
C SER A 124 -9.11 -4.58 -9.79
N TRP A 125 -8.79 -5.39 -8.78
CA TRP A 125 -8.85 -6.85 -8.85
C TRP A 125 -10.29 -7.38 -8.81
N PHE A 126 -11.22 -6.59 -8.28
CA PHE A 126 -12.60 -6.98 -8.20
C PHE A 126 -13.30 -6.77 -9.54
N LYS A 127 -14.22 -7.67 -9.85
CA LYS A 127 -15.06 -7.55 -11.04
C LYS A 127 -16.08 -6.43 -10.80
N ASP A 128 -16.34 -5.63 -11.84
CA ASP A 128 -17.29 -4.51 -11.77
C ASP A 128 -16.89 -3.46 -10.72
N THR A 129 -15.61 -3.07 -10.67
CA THR A 129 -15.03 -1.99 -9.86
C THR A 129 -14.01 -1.21 -10.65
#